data_AF-A0A920SGA0-F1
#
_entry.id   AF-A0A920SGA0-F1
#
_cell.length_a   1.000
_cell.length_b   1.000
_cell.length_c   1.000
_cell.angle_alpha   90.00
_cell.angle_beta   90.00
_cell.angle_gamma   90.00
#
_symmetry.space_group_name_H-M   'P 1'
#
loop_
_entity.id
_entity.type
_entity.pdbx_description
1 polymer ?
#
loop_
_entity_poly.entity_id
_entity_poly.type
_entity_poly.pdbx_seq_one_letter_code
_entity_poly.pdbx_strand_id
1 'polypeptide(L)'
;MTPGAGDTAGVAGAPSATDHLTPEIQALRLLVHRPEEIRAHLSPVLFEDHLNRRTLAVLVEATDLHAARAGAEPEVADLLGRLAVQDASDDKPAGVLTRLAYLAAERAAVSLEAEARLSGDLAAYQPSISYLRTEVMKLREVVADGTEIEQLLRWLIDHREGRVDG
;
A
#
# COMPACT_ATOMS: atom_id res chain seq x y z
N MET A 1 -50.67 -33.40 -7.71
CA MET A 1 -50.06 -33.13 -6.38
C MET A 1 -48.55 -33.23 -6.56
N THR A 2 -47.92 -32.10 -6.85
CA THR A 2 -46.47 -31.94 -7.03
C THR A 2 -45.90 -31.39 -5.73
N PRO A 3 -44.82 -31.97 -5.17
CA PRO A 3 -43.96 -31.25 -4.25
C PRO A 3 -42.78 -30.66 -5.03
N GLY A 4 -42.65 -29.34 -4.97
CA GLY A 4 -41.41 -28.65 -5.30
C GLY A 4 -40.43 -28.76 -4.13
N ALA A 5 -39.14 -28.70 -4.46
CA ALA A 5 -38.08 -28.29 -3.57
C ALA A 5 -36.91 -27.85 -4.46
N GLY A 6 -36.88 -26.56 -4.78
CA GLY A 6 -35.64 -25.91 -5.17
C GLY A 6 -34.81 -25.76 -3.91
N ASP A 7 -33.71 -26.50 -3.81
CA ASP A 7 -32.76 -26.33 -2.73
C ASP A 7 -31.72 -25.29 -3.18
N THR A 8 -31.98 -24.07 -2.75
CA THR A 8 -31.03 -22.97 -2.75
C THR A 8 -29.98 -23.23 -1.68
N ALA A 9 -28.77 -23.58 -2.09
CA ALA A 9 -27.59 -23.40 -1.25
C ALA A 9 -26.45 -22.89 -2.13
N GLY A 10 -26.60 -21.64 -2.57
CA GLY A 10 -25.45 -20.80 -2.86
C GLY A 10 -24.64 -20.71 -1.57
N VAL A 11 -23.52 -21.43 -1.52
CA VAL A 11 -22.50 -21.25 -0.50
C VAL A 11 -21.92 -19.86 -0.73
N ALA A 12 -22.61 -18.84 -0.20
CA ALA A 12 -22.01 -17.55 0.06
C ALA A 12 -20.88 -17.83 1.04
N GLY A 13 -19.65 -17.80 0.53
CA GLY A 13 -18.44 -17.89 1.35
C GLY A 13 -18.58 -16.88 2.48
N ALA A 14 -18.50 -17.37 3.71
CA ALA A 14 -18.34 -16.52 4.87
C ALA A 14 -17.17 -15.56 4.61
N PRO A 15 -17.25 -14.27 5.01
CA PRO A 15 -16.08 -13.42 5.01
C PRO A 15 -15.05 -14.08 5.93
N SER A 16 -14.01 -14.66 5.33
CA SER A 16 -12.87 -15.20 6.06
C SER A 16 -12.30 -14.10 6.96
N ALA A 17 -11.69 -14.49 8.08
CA ALA A 17 -11.03 -13.61 9.06
C ALA A 17 -9.87 -12.74 8.51
N THR A 18 -9.78 -12.59 7.19
CA THR A 18 -9.01 -11.60 6.41
C THR A 18 -9.66 -10.21 6.37
N ASP A 19 -10.81 -10.01 7.02
CA ASP A 19 -11.54 -8.75 7.03
C ASP A 19 -10.71 -7.62 7.68
N HIS A 20 -10.16 -6.77 6.80
CA HIS A 20 -9.50 -5.48 7.04
C HIS A 20 -8.04 -5.45 7.52
N LEU A 21 -7.16 -6.31 6.99
CA LEU A 21 -5.74 -5.96 6.99
C LEU A 21 -5.51 -4.76 6.06
N THR A 22 -4.78 -3.76 6.53
CA THR A 22 -4.47 -2.58 5.72
C THR A 22 -3.60 -3.01 4.53
N PRO A 23 -3.70 -2.34 3.37
CA PRO A 23 -2.86 -2.62 2.20
C PRO A 23 -1.36 -2.60 2.53
N GLU A 24 -0.96 -1.78 3.51
CA GLU A 24 0.41 -1.73 4.01
C GLU A 24 0.84 -3.04 4.69
N ILE A 25 -0.01 -3.62 5.54
CA ILE A 25 0.27 -4.92 6.18
C ILE A 25 0.29 -6.03 5.13
N GLN A 26 -0.63 -6.00 4.15
CA GLN A 26 -0.60 -6.95 3.04
C GLN A 26 0.72 -6.87 2.26
N ALA A 27 1.20 -5.66 1.96
CA ALA A 27 2.46 -5.48 1.27
C ALA A 27 3.68 -5.96 2.08
N LEU A 28 3.72 -5.67 3.38
CA LEU A 28 4.80 -6.17 4.25
C LEU A 28 4.77 -7.70 4.34
N ARG A 29 3.57 -8.31 4.38
CA ARG A 29 3.42 -9.76 4.38
C ARG A 29 3.89 -10.37 3.06
N LEU A 30 3.49 -9.78 1.92
CA LEU A 30 3.99 -10.15 0.61
C LEU A 30 5.53 -10.05 0.56
N LEU A 31 6.12 -8.99 1.10
CA LEU A 31 7.56 -8.82 1.14
C LEU A 31 8.27 -9.91 1.97
N VAL A 32 7.64 -10.42 3.02
CA VAL A 32 8.19 -11.50 3.86
C VAL A 32 8.12 -12.86 3.15
N HIS A 33 7.01 -13.16 2.47
CA HIS A 33 6.76 -14.50 1.91
C HIS A 33 7.13 -14.64 0.42
N ARG A 34 6.98 -13.56 -0.36
CA ARG A 34 7.12 -13.49 -1.82
C ARG A 34 7.81 -12.18 -2.24
N PRO A 35 9.05 -11.91 -1.75
CA PRO A 35 9.73 -10.63 -1.94
C PRO A 35 9.93 -10.26 -3.41
N GLU A 36 10.24 -11.24 -4.27
CA GLU A 36 10.50 -11.05 -5.69
C GLU A 36 9.31 -10.43 -6.46
N GLU A 37 8.08 -10.64 -6.00
CA GLU A 37 6.88 -10.14 -6.69
C GLU A 37 6.60 -8.65 -6.41
N ILE A 38 7.13 -8.09 -5.32
CA ILE A 38 6.72 -6.75 -4.84
C ILE A 38 7.89 -5.82 -4.50
N ARG A 39 9.06 -6.35 -4.12
CA ARG A 39 10.19 -5.57 -3.56
C ARG A 39 10.63 -4.42 -4.46
N ALA A 40 10.63 -4.62 -5.78
CA ALA A 40 11.05 -3.59 -6.75
C ALA A 40 10.13 -2.35 -6.77
N HIS A 41 8.88 -2.48 -6.34
CA HIS A 41 7.86 -1.43 -6.41
C HIS A 41 7.51 -0.83 -5.05
N LEU A 42 8.06 -1.34 -3.94
CA LEU A 42 7.82 -0.80 -2.61
C LEU A 42 8.74 0.38 -2.30
N SER A 43 8.13 1.51 -1.98
CA SER A 43 8.82 2.72 -1.51
C SER A 43 8.20 3.20 -0.20
N PRO A 44 8.99 3.75 0.75
CA PRO A 44 8.47 4.29 2.01
C PRO A 44 7.36 5.34 1.83
N VAL A 45 7.31 6.04 0.68
CA VAL A 45 6.28 7.06 0.42
C VAL A 45 4.85 6.49 0.31
N LEU A 46 4.74 5.19 -0.02
CA LEU A 46 3.46 4.49 -0.09
C LEU A 46 2.81 4.32 1.28
N PHE A 47 3.63 4.23 2.32
CA PHE A 47 3.20 3.91 3.68
C PHE A 47 2.93 5.17 4.48
N GLU A 48 1.74 5.26 5.05
CA GLU A 48 1.35 6.30 5.99
C GLU A 48 1.84 5.99 7.39
N ASP A 49 1.65 4.74 7.82
CA ASP A 49 1.98 4.32 9.18
C ASP A 49 3.51 4.30 9.39
N HIS A 50 3.94 4.91 10.49
CA HIS A 50 5.37 5.03 10.82
C HIS A 50 6.01 3.68 11.20
N LEU A 51 5.27 2.78 11.84
CA LEU A 51 5.75 1.45 12.19
C LEU A 51 5.91 0.60 10.92
N ASN A 52 4.96 0.67 9.99
CA ASN A 52 5.04 -0.05 8.72
C ASN A 52 6.21 0.44 7.85
N ARG A 53 6.46 1.76 7.80
CA ARG A 53 7.64 2.35 7.14
C ARG A 53 8.96 1.85 7.73
N ARG A 54 9.10 1.85 9.06
CA ARG A 54 10.29 1.32 9.74
C ARG A 54 10.47 -0.16 9.44
N THR A 55 9.38 -0.93 9.42
CA THR A 55 9.40 -2.36 9.11
C THR A 55 9.84 -2.63 7.68
N LEU A 56 9.35 -1.84 6.71
CA LEU A 56 9.82 -1.89 5.33
C LEU A 56 11.33 -1.65 5.25
N ALA A 57 11.83 -0.59 5.89
CA ALA A 57 13.25 -0.26 5.87
C ALA A 57 14.11 -1.42 6.40
N VAL A 58 13.71 -2.03 7.52
CA VAL A 58 14.40 -3.19 8.08
C VAL A 58 14.38 -4.39 7.11
N LEU A 59 13.25 -4.68 6.44
CA LEU A 59 13.13 -5.78 5.48
C LEU A 59 13.92 -5.54 4.18
N VAL A 60 14.09 -4.28 3.77
CA VAL A 60 14.87 -3.94 2.58
C VAL A 60 16.37 -4.10 2.84
N GLU A 61 16.84 -3.67 4.01
CA GLU A 61 18.26 -3.75 4.40
C GLU A 61 18.70 -5.15 4.84
N ALA A 62 17.80 -5.94 5.43
CA ALA A 62 18.13 -7.25 5.95
C ALA A 62 18.33 -8.30 4.85
N THR A 63 19.30 -9.19 5.07
CA THR A 63 19.55 -10.35 4.20
C THR A 63 18.49 -11.44 4.37
N ASP A 64 18.01 -11.63 5.60
CA ASP A 64 16.97 -12.58 5.94
C ASP A 64 16.09 -12.07 7.11
N LEU A 65 14.95 -12.73 7.31
CA LEU A 65 13.98 -12.35 8.33
C LEU A 65 14.50 -12.50 9.78
N HIS A 66 15.44 -13.43 10.01
CA HIS A 66 16.02 -13.62 11.33
C HIS A 66 16.93 -12.44 11.71
N ALA A 67 17.82 -12.04 10.79
CA ALA A 67 18.65 -10.86 10.92
C ALA A 67 17.82 -9.58 11.06
N ALA A 68 16.75 -9.46 10.26
CA ALA A 68 15.78 -8.35 10.36
C ALA A 68 15.22 -8.22 11.77
N ARG A 69 14.77 -9.33 12.37
CA ARG A 69 14.19 -9.34 13.73
C ARG A 69 15.22 -9.08 14.82
N ALA A 70 16.43 -9.61 14.67
CA ALA A 70 17.49 -9.46 15.67
C ALA A 70 18.02 -8.02 15.79
N GLY A 71 18.06 -7.29 14.67
CA GLY A 71 18.49 -5.89 14.63
C GLY A 71 17.37 -4.86 14.79
N ALA A 72 16.11 -5.29 14.85
CA ALA A 72 14.95 -4.40 14.89
C ALA A 72 14.63 -3.89 16.31
N GLU A 73 14.01 -2.72 16.35
CA GLU A 73 13.33 -2.23 17.56
C GLU A 73 12.21 -3.20 17.99
N PRO A 74 11.87 -3.29 19.29
CA PRO A 74 10.92 -4.28 19.80
C PRO A 74 9.58 -4.32 19.05
N GLU A 75 8.99 -3.16 18.76
CA GLU A 75 7.73 -3.06 18.02
C GLU A 75 7.82 -3.62 16.59
N VAL A 76 8.94 -3.36 15.91
CA VAL A 76 9.20 -3.86 14.56
C VAL A 76 9.48 -5.36 14.59
N ALA A 77 10.26 -5.84 15.55
CA ALA A 77 10.53 -7.27 15.73
C ALA A 77 9.26 -8.08 16.02
N ASP A 78 8.34 -7.52 16.81
CA ASP A 78 7.02 -8.08 17.10
C ASP A 78 6.13 -8.12 15.86
N LEU A 79 6.08 -7.04 15.09
CA LEU A 79 5.33 -7.00 13.82
C LEU A 79 5.90 -8.02 12.81
N LEU A 80 7.22 -8.07 12.64
CA LEU A 80 7.89 -9.06 11.80
C LEU A 80 7.56 -10.50 12.23
N GLY A 81 7.51 -10.76 13.54
CA GLY A 81 7.12 -12.06 14.09
C GLY A 81 5.69 -12.46 13.71
N ARG A 82 4.75 -11.50 13.70
CA ARG A 82 3.37 -11.73 13.26
C ARG A 82 3.28 -11.94 11.76
N LEU A 83 3.95 -11.11 10.95
CA LEU A 83 3.96 -11.22 9.49
C LEU A 83 4.51 -12.58 9.02
N ALA A 84 5.52 -13.11 9.71
CA ALA A 84 6.15 -14.40 9.41
C ALA A 84 5.17 -15.58 9.44
N VAL A 85 4.15 -15.53 10.30
CA VAL A 85 3.21 -16.63 10.51
C VAL A 85 1.87 -16.43 9.78
N GLN A 86 1.60 -15.21 9.32
CA GLN A 86 0.37 -14.90 8.58
C GLN A 86 0.49 -15.39 7.14
N ASP A 87 -0.50 -16.16 6.69
CA ASP A 87 -0.59 -16.57 5.29
C ASP A 87 -0.77 -15.35 4.38
N ALA A 88 -0.05 -15.36 3.25
CA ALA A 88 -0.05 -14.33 2.21
C ALA A 88 -0.63 -14.85 0.88
N SER A 89 -1.14 -16.08 0.83
CA SER A 89 -1.59 -16.73 -0.42
C SER A 89 -2.74 -16.01 -1.11
N ASP A 90 -3.61 -15.38 -0.32
CA ASP A 90 -4.76 -14.61 -0.83
C ASP A 90 -4.37 -13.21 -1.33
N ASP A 91 -3.26 -12.65 -0.86
CA ASP A 91 -2.83 -11.30 -1.22
C ASP A 91 -2.36 -11.27 -2.69
N LYS A 92 -3.02 -10.45 -3.53
CA LYS A 92 -2.64 -10.28 -4.94
C LYS A 92 -1.68 -9.09 -5.06
N PRO A 93 -0.40 -9.28 -5.47
CA PRO A 93 0.59 -8.20 -5.49
C PRO A 93 0.13 -6.97 -6.27
N ALA A 94 -0.39 -7.17 -7.48
CA ALA A 94 -0.92 -6.10 -8.32
C ALA A 94 -2.05 -5.30 -7.63
N GLY A 95 -3.00 -6.00 -6.99
CA GLY A 95 -4.08 -5.35 -6.25
C GLY A 95 -3.60 -4.58 -5.02
N VAL A 96 -2.65 -5.15 -4.27
CA VAL A 96 -2.04 -4.49 -3.10
C VAL A 96 -1.25 -3.25 -3.51
N LEU A 97 -0.41 -3.35 -4.55
CA LEU A 97 0.36 -2.24 -5.10
C LEU A 97 -0.55 -1.12 -5.64
N THR A 98 -1.58 -1.47 -6.42
CA THR A 98 -2.57 -0.51 -6.91
C THR A 98 -3.21 0.24 -5.74
N ARG A 99 -3.63 -0.50 -4.70
CA ARG A 99 -4.32 0.08 -3.56
C ARG A 99 -3.40 0.98 -2.73
N LEU A 100 -2.14 0.60 -2.54
CA LEU A 100 -1.13 1.43 -1.89
C LEU A 100 -0.87 2.73 -2.67
N ALA A 101 -0.67 2.62 -3.98
CA ALA A 101 -0.45 3.77 -4.84
C ALA A 101 -1.65 4.74 -4.83
N TYR A 102 -2.87 4.19 -4.87
CA TYR A 102 -4.11 4.96 -4.76
C TYR A 102 -4.13 5.78 -3.46
N LEU A 103 -3.91 5.13 -2.31
CA LEU A 103 -3.96 5.78 -1.00
C LEU A 103 -2.86 6.84 -0.87
N ALA A 104 -1.67 6.56 -1.38
CA ALA A 104 -0.56 7.52 -1.38
C ALA A 104 -0.85 8.76 -2.23
N ALA A 105 -1.42 8.57 -3.43
CA ALA A 105 -1.81 9.67 -4.30
C ALA A 105 -2.96 10.50 -3.70
N GLU A 106 -3.96 9.86 -3.10
CA GLU A 106 -5.06 10.53 -2.42
C GLU A 106 -4.55 11.38 -1.24
N ARG A 107 -3.70 10.81 -0.38
CA ARG A 107 -3.07 11.53 0.73
C ARG A 107 -2.24 12.71 0.25
N ALA A 108 -1.47 12.54 -0.82
CA ALA A 108 -0.68 13.63 -1.40
C ALA A 108 -1.56 14.75 -1.94
N ALA A 109 -2.68 14.42 -2.60
CA ALA A 109 -3.62 15.41 -3.11
C ALA A 109 -4.27 16.20 -1.96
N VAL A 110 -4.73 15.52 -0.91
CA VAL A 110 -5.31 16.16 0.27
C VAL A 110 -4.31 17.08 0.97
N SER A 111 -3.04 16.67 1.11
CA SER A 111 -1.96 17.51 1.65
C SER A 111 -1.80 18.79 0.83
N LEU A 112 -1.71 18.67 -0.50
CA LEU A 112 -1.52 19.83 -1.37
C LEU A 112 -2.72 20.77 -1.39
N GLU A 113 -3.94 20.23 -1.33
CA GLU A 113 -5.11 21.09 -1.21
C GLU A 113 -5.17 21.81 0.13
N ALA A 114 -4.71 21.19 1.22
CA ALA A 114 -4.60 21.85 2.52
C ALA A 114 -3.55 22.97 2.48
N GLU A 115 -2.38 22.71 1.91
CA GLU A 115 -1.30 23.69 1.73
C GLU A 115 -1.74 24.87 0.84
N ALA A 116 -2.46 24.59 -0.26
CA ALA A 116 -3.03 25.62 -1.13
C ALA A 116 -4.01 26.53 -0.37
N ARG A 117 -4.85 25.96 0.52
CA ARG A 117 -5.78 26.74 1.35
C ARG A 117 -5.07 27.58 2.39
N LEU A 118 -3.98 27.07 2.99
CA LEU A 118 -3.20 27.77 4.00
C LEU A 118 -2.36 28.91 3.40
N SER A 119 -1.76 28.69 2.23
CA SER A 119 -0.95 29.68 1.52
C SER A 119 -1.79 30.72 0.76
N GLY A 120 -3.02 30.38 0.38
CA GLY A 120 -3.88 31.21 -0.46
C GLY A 120 -3.50 31.20 -1.95
N ASP A 121 -2.48 30.44 -2.35
CA ASP A 121 -2.00 30.35 -3.74
C ASP A 121 -2.46 29.06 -4.40
N LEU A 122 -3.75 28.94 -4.67
CA LEU A 122 -4.29 27.74 -5.33
C LEU A 122 -3.67 27.49 -6.72
N ALA A 123 -3.27 28.56 -7.42
CA ALA A 123 -2.75 28.46 -8.79
C ALA A 123 -1.44 27.68 -8.83
N ALA A 124 -0.55 27.86 -7.84
CA ALA A 124 0.71 27.14 -7.75
C ALA A 124 0.53 25.62 -7.56
N TYR A 125 -0.47 25.17 -6.80
CA TYR A 125 -0.69 23.75 -6.50
C TYR A 125 -1.57 23.03 -7.51
N GLN A 126 -2.35 23.77 -8.31
CA GLN A 126 -3.38 23.17 -9.15
C GLN A 126 -2.87 22.15 -10.19
N PRO A 127 -1.71 22.34 -10.86
CA PRO A 127 -1.16 21.31 -11.75
C PRO A 127 -0.90 19.98 -11.03
N SER A 128 -0.28 20.02 -9.85
CA SER A 128 0.03 18.84 -9.04
C SER A 128 -1.23 18.15 -8.51
N ILE A 129 -2.20 18.91 -8.01
CA ILE A 129 -3.50 18.38 -7.55
C ILE A 129 -4.25 17.71 -8.71
N SER A 130 -4.25 18.33 -9.90
CA SER A 130 -4.92 17.77 -11.07
C SER A 130 -4.25 16.48 -11.53
N TYR A 131 -2.92 16.44 -11.59
CA TYR A 131 -2.15 15.22 -11.90
C TYR A 131 -2.52 14.07 -10.95
N LEU A 132 -2.45 14.31 -9.64
CA LEU A 132 -2.76 13.29 -8.64
C LEU A 132 -4.21 12.79 -8.73
N ARG A 133 -5.17 13.67 -8.98
CA ARG A 133 -6.58 13.27 -9.16
C ARG A 133 -6.76 12.40 -10.41
N THR A 134 -6.06 12.67 -11.49
CA THR A 134 -6.05 11.81 -12.68
C THR A 134 -5.47 10.43 -12.35
N GLU A 135 -4.36 10.36 -11.63
CA GLU A 135 -3.78 9.08 -11.21
C GLU A 135 -4.72 8.30 -10.29
N VAL A 136 -5.35 8.96 -9.31
CA VAL A 136 -6.37 8.36 -8.43
C VAL A 136 -7.55 7.78 -9.22
N MET A 137 -7.97 8.42 -10.32
CA MET A 137 -9.02 7.87 -11.19
C MET A 137 -8.56 6.62 -11.94
N LYS A 138 -7.31 6.57 -12.42
CA LYS A 138 -6.75 5.40 -13.10
C LYS A 138 -6.63 4.21 -12.17
N LEU A 139 -6.15 4.44 -10.95
CA LEU A 139 -5.90 3.42 -9.92
C LEU A 139 -7.19 2.89 -9.24
N ARG A 140 -8.37 3.25 -9.75
CA ARG A 140 -9.63 2.60 -9.35
C ARG A 140 -9.71 1.17 -9.89
N GLU A 141 -9.08 0.93 -11.04
CA GLU A 141 -8.91 -0.40 -11.61
C GLU A 141 -7.53 -0.94 -11.23
N VAL A 142 -7.43 -2.26 -11.04
CA VAL A 142 -6.17 -2.93 -10.71
C VAL A 142 -5.23 -2.83 -11.90
N VAL A 143 -4.04 -2.27 -11.67
CA VAL A 143 -2.98 -2.24 -12.70
C VAL A 143 -2.44 -3.64 -12.94
N ALA A 144 -2.09 -3.97 -14.18
CA ALA A 144 -1.68 -5.33 -14.53
C ALA A 144 -0.30 -5.67 -13.95
N ASP A 145 0.59 -4.69 -13.89
CA ASP A 145 1.92 -4.81 -13.29
C ASP A 145 2.34 -3.53 -12.56
N GLY A 146 3.38 -3.64 -11.73
CA GLY A 146 3.90 -2.53 -10.92
C GLY A 146 4.55 -1.41 -11.72
N THR A 147 4.77 -1.58 -13.03
CA THR A 147 5.39 -0.58 -13.90
C THR A 147 4.46 0.61 -14.11
N GLU A 148 3.15 0.35 -14.15
CA GLU A 148 2.13 1.38 -14.33
C GLU A 148 2.13 2.42 -13.20
N ILE A 149 2.56 2.04 -11.99
CA ILE A 149 2.65 2.95 -10.85
C ILE A 149 4.03 3.62 -10.71
N GLU A 150 5.04 3.26 -11.51
CA GLU A 150 6.40 3.80 -11.39
C GLU A 150 6.47 5.31 -11.62
N GLN A 151 5.70 5.83 -12.58
CA GLN A 151 5.68 7.26 -12.85
C GLN A 151 5.12 8.04 -11.65
N LEU A 152 4.02 7.56 -11.07
CA LEU A 152 3.44 8.14 -9.86
C LEU A 152 4.41 8.02 -8.68
N LEU A 153 5.05 6.86 -8.50
CA LEU A 153 6.03 6.64 -7.43
C LEU A 153 7.19 7.63 -7.52
N ARG A 154 7.77 7.81 -8.71
CA ARG A 154 8.84 8.80 -8.94
C ARG A 154 8.36 10.20 -8.57
N TRP A 155 7.18 10.59 -9.03
CA TRP A 155 6.61 11.89 -8.71
C TRP A 155 6.40 12.07 -7.19
N LEU A 156 5.90 11.06 -6.49
CA LEU A 156 5.67 11.10 -5.04
C LEU A 156 6.99 11.21 -4.25
N ILE A 157 8.06 10.55 -4.72
CA ILE A 157 9.41 10.63 -4.12
C ILE A 157 9.97 12.04 -4.32
N ASP A 158 10.03 12.52 -5.56
CA ASP A 158 10.56 13.84 -5.89
C ASP A 158 9.81 14.95 -5.11
N HIS A 159 8.49 14.80 -4.97
CA HIS A 159 7.67 15.75 -4.24
C HIS A 159 7.84 15.69 -2.71
N ARG A 160 8.19 14.53 -2.14
CA ARG A 160 8.57 14.41 -0.72
C ARG A 160 9.93 15.03 -0.47
N GLU A 161 10.92 14.72 -1.31
CA GLU A 161 12.29 15.20 -1.17
C GLU A 161 12.38 16.72 -1.36
N GLY A 162 11.71 17.25 -2.39
CA GLY A 162 11.62 18.70 -2.61
C GLY A 162 10.91 19.49 -1.50
N ARG A 163 10.22 18.82 -0.56
CA ARG A 163 9.69 19.44 0.66
C ARG A 163 10.65 19.38 1.86
N VAL A 164 11.65 18.50 1.86
CA VAL A 164 12.64 18.43 2.96
C VAL A 164 13.66 19.57 2.86
N ASP A 165 13.87 20.11 1.66
CA ASP A 165 14.76 21.25 1.38
C ASP A 165 14.08 22.63 1.47
N GLY A 166 12.83 22.70 1.97
CA GLY A 166 12.00 23.91 2.04
C GLY A 166 11.80 24.47 3.44
#